data_AF-A0A2V6AZ99-F1
#
_entry.id   AF-A0A2V6AZ99-F1
#
_cell.length_a   1.000
_cell.length_b   1.000
_cell.length_c   1.000
_cell.angle_alpha   90.00
_cell.angle_beta   90.00
_cell.angle_gamma   90.00
#
_symmetry.space_group_name_H-M   'P 1'
#
loop_
_entity.id
_entity.type
_entity.pdbx_description
1 polymer ?
#
loop_
_entity_poly.entity_id
_entity_poly.type
_entity_poly.pdbx_seq_one_letter_code
_entity_poly.pdbx_strand_id
1 'polypeptide(L)'
;KQRNAESIFAAIANELATLEVDLLPATTFLEDSLAHCGLIAGPKLSLREQEDVELGWKVAKEIARLDIGQTVIVKNGTIVAVEGLEGTNEAIRRAGVLARDGTVMVKVAKPN
;
A
#
# COMPACT_ATOMS: atom_id res chain seq x y z
N LYS A 1 -3.34 8.35 -24.55
CA LYS A 1 -3.83 8.09 -23.18
C LYS A 1 -2.82 7.16 -22.51
N GLN A 2 -2.30 7.53 -21.34
CA GLN A 2 -1.46 6.63 -20.54
C GLN A 2 -2.33 5.45 -20.09
N ARG A 3 -1.82 4.22 -20.24
CA ARG A 3 -2.54 3.00 -19.88
C ARG A 3 -2.04 2.53 -18.52
N ASN A 4 -2.79 2.83 -17.48
CA ASN A 4 -2.57 2.37 -16.10
C ASN A 4 -3.88 1.79 -15.53
N ALA A 5 -3.79 1.13 -14.37
CA ALA A 5 -4.94 0.50 -13.71
C ALA A 5 -6.09 1.50 -13.51
N GLU A 6 -5.78 2.71 -13.03
CA GLU A 6 -6.74 3.79 -12.81
C GLU A 6 -7.52 4.16 -14.07
N SER A 7 -6.83 4.39 -15.20
CA SER A 7 -7.49 4.76 -16.45
C SER A 7 -8.44 3.67 -16.97
N ILE A 8 -8.13 2.40 -16.69
CA ILE A 8 -8.96 1.26 -17.09
C ILE A 8 -10.18 1.16 -16.18
N PHE A 9 -10.00 1.23 -14.86
CA PHE A 9 -11.12 1.17 -13.91
C PHE A 9 -12.07 2.36 -14.05
N ALA A 10 -11.55 3.57 -14.30
CA ALA A 10 -12.37 4.74 -14.55
C ALA A 10 -13.20 4.60 -15.84
N ALA A 11 -12.63 4.02 -16.90
CA ALA A 11 -13.37 3.76 -18.13
C ALA A 11 -14.52 2.77 -17.91
N ILE A 12 -14.28 1.70 -17.14
CA ILE A 12 -15.32 0.73 -16.79
C ILE A 12 -16.41 1.37 -15.93
N ALA A 13 -16.04 2.16 -14.92
CA ALA A 13 -16.99 2.86 -14.07
C ALA A 13 -17.89 3.82 -14.86
N ASN A 14 -17.31 4.56 -15.81
CA ASN A 14 -18.07 5.46 -16.68
C ASN A 14 -19.05 4.69 -17.58
N GLU A 15 -18.65 3.54 -18.12
CA GLU A 15 -19.53 2.71 -18.95
C GLU A 15 -20.73 2.20 -18.15
N LEU A 16 -20.50 1.71 -16.93
CA LEU A 16 -21.57 1.26 -16.03
C LEU A 16 -22.57 2.39 -15.72
N ALA A 17 -22.09 3.61 -15.51
CA ALA A 17 -22.95 4.76 -15.26
C ALA A 17 -23.86 5.10 -16.44
N THR A 18 -23.46 4.82 -17.70
CA THR A 18 -24.34 5.02 -18.86
C THR A 18 -25.54 4.07 -18.89
N LEU A 19 -25.44 2.96 -18.14
CA LEU A 19 -26.47 1.94 -18.00
C LEU A 19 -27.28 2.10 -16.70
N GLU A 20 -27.14 3.24 -16.01
CA GLU A 20 -27.75 3.50 -14.70
C GLU A 20 -27.36 2.47 -13.62
N VAL A 21 -26.15 1.91 -13.75
CA VAL A 21 -25.57 0.98 -12.76
C VAL A 21 -24.59 1.74 -11.86
N ASP A 22 -24.94 1.85 -10.58
CA ASP A 22 -24.10 2.49 -9.57
C ASP A 22 -22.95 1.57 -9.12
N LEU A 23 -21.72 2.07 -9.28
CA LEU A 23 -20.53 1.40 -8.73
C LEU A 23 -20.32 1.84 -7.28
N LEU A 24 -20.55 0.92 -6.35
CA LEU A 24 -20.35 1.17 -4.93
C LEU A 24 -18.85 1.20 -4.56
N PRO A 25 -18.45 1.94 -3.52
CA PRO A 25 -17.10 1.87 -2.96
C PRO A 25 -16.71 0.43 -2.61
N ALA A 26 -15.45 0.05 -2.86
CA ALA A 26 -14.96 -1.28 -2.55
C ALA A 26 -15.01 -1.63 -1.05
N THR A 27 -15.19 -0.64 -0.17
CA THR A 27 -15.33 -0.82 1.28
C THR A 27 -16.77 -1.08 1.72
N THR A 28 -17.75 -0.99 0.82
CA THR A 28 -19.15 -1.24 1.16
C THR A 28 -19.30 -2.67 1.65
N PHE A 29 -19.93 -2.86 2.81
CA PHE A 29 -20.08 -4.14 3.51
C PHE A 29 -18.78 -4.73 4.12
N LEU A 30 -17.67 -4.00 4.06
CA LEU A 30 -16.39 -4.38 4.65
C LEU A 30 -15.97 -3.43 5.78
N GLU A 31 -16.86 -2.57 6.25
CA GLU A 31 -16.57 -1.53 7.24
C GLU A 31 -15.97 -2.13 8.52
N ASP A 32 -16.55 -3.23 9.00
CA ASP A 32 -16.07 -3.97 10.18
C ASP A 32 -14.77 -4.75 9.92
N SER A 33 -14.37 -4.91 8.65
CA SER A 33 -13.13 -5.57 8.24
C SER A 33 -11.98 -4.59 8.00
N LEU A 34 -12.21 -3.28 8.15
CA LEU A 34 -11.17 -2.28 8.00
C LEU A 34 -10.26 -2.22 9.22
N ALA A 35 -8.98 -1.95 8.97
CA ALA A 35 -8.01 -1.71 10.03
C ALA A 35 -8.35 -0.41 10.79
N HIS A 36 -8.54 -0.53 12.10
CA HIS A 36 -8.73 0.62 12.98
C HIS A 36 -7.39 1.30 13.28
N CYS A 37 -7.42 2.58 13.66
CA CYS A 37 -6.21 3.27 14.10
C CYS A 37 -5.66 2.64 15.39
N GLY A 38 -4.34 2.43 15.41
CA GLY A 38 -3.62 1.91 16.58
C GLY A 38 -3.05 0.51 16.37
N LEU A 39 -2.62 -0.10 17.47
CA LEU A 39 -2.06 -1.44 17.48
C LEU A 39 -3.18 -2.48 17.40
N ILE A 40 -3.21 -3.26 16.31
CA ILE A 40 -4.22 -4.32 16.12
C ILE A 40 -3.80 -5.61 16.82
N ALA A 41 -2.53 -6.00 16.67
CA ALA A 41 -2.00 -7.25 17.22
C ALA A 41 -0.47 -7.16 17.42
N GLY A 42 0.05 -8.03 18.30
CA GLY A 42 1.48 -8.15 18.56
C GLY A 42 2.01 -7.18 19.62
N PRO A 43 3.35 -7.09 19.78
CA PRO A 43 3.96 -6.18 20.74
C PRO A 43 3.87 -4.73 20.26
N LYS A 44 4.03 -3.79 21.21
CA LYS A 44 4.23 -2.38 20.86
C LYS A 44 5.53 -2.22 20.08
N LEU A 45 5.50 -1.32 19.10
CA LEU A 45 6.68 -0.93 18.34
C LEU A 45 7.72 -0.27 19.25
N SER A 46 8.98 -0.67 19.08
CA SER A 46 10.14 0.05 19.59
C SER A 46 10.25 1.43 18.96
N LEU A 47 11.04 2.33 19.57
CA LEU A 47 11.31 3.65 19.01
C LEU A 47 11.89 3.56 17.60
N ARG A 48 12.75 2.57 17.33
CA ARG A 48 13.36 2.39 16.01
C ARG A 48 12.33 1.96 14.96
N GLU A 49 11.43 1.06 15.31
CA GLU A 49 10.36 0.65 14.40
C GLU A 49 9.38 1.81 14.13
N GLN A 50 9.13 2.67 15.12
CA GLN A 50 8.31 3.88 14.92
C GLN A 50 8.97 4.83 13.91
N GLU A 51 10.28 5.07 14.02
CA GLU A 51 11.04 5.86 13.03
C GLU A 51 10.96 5.24 11.62
N ASP A 52 11.08 3.91 11.53
CA ASP A 52 10.97 3.18 10.26
C ASP A 52 9.55 3.27 9.67
N VAL A 53 8.50 3.23 10.50
CA VAL A 53 7.11 3.47 10.08
C VAL A 53 6.95 4.88 9.51
N GLU A 54 7.48 5.91 10.18
CA GLU A 54 7.38 7.29 9.72
C GLU A 54 8.09 7.52 8.38
N LEU A 55 9.30 6.98 8.22
CA LEU A 55 10.03 7.02 6.97
C LEU A 55 9.27 6.26 5.87
N GLY A 56 8.85 5.03 6.17
CA GLY A 56 8.14 4.18 5.24
C GLY A 56 6.84 4.82 4.76
N TRP A 57 6.08 5.45 5.65
CA TRP A 57 4.84 6.15 5.32
C TRP A 57 5.06 7.29 4.34
N LYS A 58 6.09 8.12 4.55
CA LYS A 58 6.45 9.22 3.63
C LYS A 58 6.80 8.68 2.24
N VAL A 59 7.65 7.66 2.16
CA VAL A 59 8.08 7.09 0.87
C VAL A 59 6.96 6.35 0.16
N ALA A 60 6.17 5.56 0.89
CA ALA A 60 5.04 4.81 0.35
C ALA A 60 4.01 5.74 -0.32
N LYS A 61 3.74 6.91 0.26
CA LYS A 61 2.86 7.91 -0.36
C LYS A 61 3.40 8.44 -1.68
N GLU A 62 4.69 8.71 -1.77
CA GLU A 62 5.30 9.22 -3.01
C GLU A 62 5.29 8.19 -4.14
N ILE A 63 5.63 6.93 -3.85
CA ILE A 63 5.59 5.88 -4.88
C ILE A 63 4.17 5.60 -5.36
N ALA A 64 3.17 5.71 -4.46
CA ALA A 64 1.77 5.52 -4.80
C ALA A 64 1.25 6.68 -5.67
N ARG A 65 1.67 7.92 -5.37
CA ARG A 65 1.39 9.10 -6.20
C ARG A 65 1.95 8.97 -7.62
N LEU A 66 3.06 8.25 -7.78
CA LEU A 66 3.71 8.01 -9.07
C LEU A 66 3.21 6.76 -9.80
N ASP A 67 2.16 6.08 -9.32
CA ASP A 67 1.66 4.82 -9.87
C ASP A 67 2.71 3.68 -9.94
N ILE A 68 3.72 3.70 -9.05
CA ILE A 68 4.77 2.66 -9.02
C ILE A 68 4.28 1.44 -8.25
N GLY A 69 3.74 1.66 -7.05
CA GLY A 69 3.31 0.62 -6.11
C GLY A 69 2.83 1.25 -4.81
N GLN A 70 2.47 0.42 -3.83
CA GLN A 70 1.82 0.88 -2.60
C GLN A 70 2.59 0.51 -1.33
N THR A 71 3.58 -0.37 -1.45
CA THR A 71 4.30 -0.96 -0.33
C THR A 71 5.78 -0.62 -0.36
N VAL A 72 6.34 -0.32 0.82
CA VAL A 72 7.78 -0.25 1.05
C VAL A 72 8.16 -1.12 2.24
N ILE A 73 9.40 -1.62 2.23
CA ILE A 73 10.00 -2.32 3.36
C ILE A 73 11.21 -1.51 3.81
N VAL A 74 11.25 -1.22 5.11
CA VAL A 74 12.27 -0.41 5.77
C VAL A 74 12.98 -1.26 6.82
N LYS A 75 14.29 -1.05 6.98
CA LYS A 75 15.04 -1.55 8.13
C LYS A 75 16.08 -0.53 8.53
N ASN A 76 16.03 -0.12 9.79
CA ASN A 76 17.01 0.78 10.37
C ASN A 76 17.24 2.04 9.50
N GLY A 77 16.17 2.72 9.12
CA GLY A 77 16.21 3.97 8.36
C GLY A 77 16.56 3.80 6.89
N THR A 78 16.63 2.57 6.37
CA THR A 78 16.97 2.27 4.98
C THR A 78 15.80 1.62 4.27
N ILE A 79 15.44 2.13 3.09
CA ILE A 79 14.47 1.47 2.21
C ILE A 79 15.15 0.24 1.59
N VAL A 80 14.70 -0.93 2.02
CA VAL A 80 15.22 -2.23 1.56
C VAL A 80 14.56 -2.65 0.25
N ALA A 81 13.25 -2.43 0.15
CA ALA A 81 12.48 -2.77 -1.03
C ALA A 81 11.32 -1.80 -1.22
N VAL A 82 11.00 -1.57 -2.49
CA VAL A 82 9.82 -0.85 -2.97
C VAL A 82 9.05 -1.83 -3.84
N GLU A 83 7.74 -1.96 -3.62
CA GLU A 83 6.83 -2.71 -4.50
C GLU A 83 6.70 -2.00 -5.84
N GLY A 84 6.84 -2.75 -6.93
CA GLY A 84 6.42 -2.37 -8.27
C GLY A 84 5.33 -3.31 -8.80
N LEU A 85 5.44 -3.67 -10.08
CA LEU A 85 4.49 -4.57 -10.75
C LEU A 85 4.50 -6.00 -10.17
N GLU A 86 5.57 -6.42 -9.51
CA GLU A 86 5.70 -7.77 -8.94
C GLU A 86 4.72 -8.03 -7.79
N GLY A 87 4.20 -6.97 -7.16
CA GLY A 87 3.26 -7.04 -6.05
C GLY A 87 3.91 -7.27 -4.68
N THR A 88 3.07 -7.07 -3.66
CA THR A 88 3.50 -6.98 -2.25
C THR A 88 4.26 -8.22 -1.77
N ASN A 89 3.83 -9.43 -2.12
CA ASN A 89 4.47 -10.67 -1.66
C ASN A 89 5.90 -10.80 -2.17
N GLU A 90 6.16 -10.47 -3.43
CA GLU A 90 7.51 -10.55 -4.01
C GLU A 90 8.41 -9.45 -3.43
N ALA A 91 7.87 -8.26 -3.16
CA ALA A 91 8.60 -7.21 -2.45
C ALA A 91 9.02 -7.65 -1.04
N ILE A 92 8.13 -8.30 -0.28
CA ILE A 92 8.45 -8.86 1.06
C ILE A 92 9.51 -9.96 0.94
N ARG A 93 9.36 -10.91 0.01
CA ARG A 93 10.35 -11.98 -0.19
C ARG A 93 11.73 -11.43 -0.48
N ARG A 94 11.82 -10.46 -1.39
CA ARG A 94 13.06 -9.79 -1.77
C ARG A 94 13.67 -9.03 -0.59
N ALA A 95 12.86 -8.35 0.22
CA ALA A 95 13.33 -7.72 1.44
C ALA A 95 13.86 -8.73 2.47
N GLY A 96 13.19 -9.88 2.62
CA GLY A 96 13.65 -10.97 3.49
C GLY A 96 15.01 -11.55 3.08
N VAL A 97 15.27 -11.66 1.78
CA VAL A 97 16.58 -12.09 1.25
C VAL A 97 17.68 -11.06 1.58
N LEU A 98 17.38 -9.77 1.47
CA LEU A 98 18.36 -8.69 1.63
C LEU A 98 18.62 -8.31 3.09
N ALA A 99 17.56 -8.24 3.90
CA ALA A 99 17.57 -7.65 5.22
C ALA A 99 17.25 -8.64 6.35
N ARG A 100 16.82 -9.86 6.03
CA ARG A 100 16.41 -10.90 7.00
C ARG A 100 15.24 -10.43 7.88
N ASP A 101 15.36 -10.55 9.19
CA ASP A 101 14.36 -10.21 10.19
C ASP A 101 14.35 -8.71 10.54
N GLY A 102 13.44 -8.29 11.43
CA GLY A 102 13.42 -6.93 11.98
C GLY A 102 13.18 -5.85 10.93
N THR A 103 12.39 -6.15 9.89
CA THR A 103 11.97 -5.19 8.89
C THR A 103 10.56 -4.68 9.21
N VAL A 104 10.29 -3.42 8.83
CA VAL A 104 8.96 -2.82 8.90
C VAL A 104 8.41 -2.69 7.48
N MET A 105 7.24 -3.27 7.24
CA MET A 105 6.50 -3.06 5.99
C MET A 105 5.46 -1.97 6.18
N VAL A 106 5.46 -0.98 5.30
CA VAL A 106 4.42 0.06 5.25
C VAL A 106 3.71 -0.02 3.91
N LYS A 107 2.37 -0.11 3.96
CA LYS A 107 1.51 -0.10 2.77
C LYS A 107 0.47 1.00 2.90
N VAL A 108 0.25 1.76 1.83
CA VAL A 108 -0.70 2.87 1.78
C VAL A 108 -1.69 2.71 0.65
N ALA A 109 -2.89 3.27 0.82
CA ALA A 109 -3.79 3.49 -0.31
C ALA A 109 -3.22 4.57 -1.23
N LYS A 110 -3.52 4.49 -2.53
CA LYS A 110 -3.20 5.55 -3.47
C LYS A 110 -3.90 6.84 -3.01
N PRO A 111 -3.20 7.99 -2.94
CA PRO A 111 -3.87 9.27 -2.73
C PRO A 111 -4.83 9.56 -3.89
N ASN A 112 -6.02 10.09 -3.57
CA ASN A 112 -7.08 10.41 -4.53
C ASN A 112 -6.56 11.13 -5.77
#